data_AF-A0A945MGR4-F1
#
_entry.id   AF-A0A945MGR4-F1
#
_cell.length_a   1.000
_cell.length_b   1.000
_cell.length_c   1.000
_cell.angle_alpha   90.00
_cell.angle_beta   90.00
_cell.angle_gamma   90.00
#
_symmetry.space_group_name_H-M   'P 1'
#
loop_
_entity.id
_entity.type
_entity.pdbx_description
1 polymer ?
#
loop_
_entity_poly.entity_id
_entity_poly.type
_entity_poly.pdbx_seq_one_letter_code
_entity_poly.pdbx_strand_id
1 'polypeptide(L)'
;MFKNIGVVLKKNLSADDLSVVRGLVEILAKNVSNIFSANKIDLKNVQVVDAQKFNQVVDLIIVFGGDGTLLGAARKFISNKTPILGINLGTVGFLTDVNIENFGSVIKDVLNGDYVLEERSLVEASFLDQEVFGLNEVLIHSGSYAQLMRYRLVIDGKTVYEQRSDGLIVATPTGSTAYALSAGGSIIHPELNIWNIIPMMSQSLSSRPLIVSNKKSMEIQLIRGPLEHAMVCVDGQKDIPIPYNESIHITKKDLALEIIHPSNNNFYEACREKLGWSLDITAKKPQ
;
A
#
# COMPACT_ATOMS: atom_id res chain seq x y z
N MET A 1 7.04 16.61 -18.52
CA MET A 1 6.98 15.59 -19.58
C MET A 1 8.01 14.53 -19.26
N PHE A 2 7.58 13.31 -18.96
CA PHE A 2 8.44 12.21 -18.55
C PHE A 2 9.29 11.73 -19.74
N LYS A 3 10.60 11.55 -19.54
CA LYS A 3 11.55 11.12 -20.58
C LYS A 3 12.28 9.84 -20.22
N ASN A 4 12.44 9.59 -18.91
CA ASN A 4 13.25 8.53 -18.37
C ASN A 4 12.39 7.62 -17.52
N ILE A 5 11.88 6.55 -18.13
CA ILE A 5 10.90 5.69 -17.49
C ILE A 5 11.59 4.54 -16.78
N GLY A 6 11.31 4.37 -15.49
CA GLY A 6 11.70 3.19 -14.73
C GLY A 6 10.64 2.12 -14.88
N VAL A 7 11.03 0.87 -15.13
CA VAL A 7 10.10 -0.27 -15.15
C VAL A 7 10.37 -1.21 -13.98
N VAL A 8 9.29 -1.61 -13.30
CA VAL A 8 9.33 -2.57 -12.21
C VAL A 8 8.40 -3.73 -12.53
N LEU A 9 8.92 -4.94 -12.40
CA LEU A 9 8.23 -6.18 -12.71
C LEU A 9 7.85 -6.93 -11.44
N LYS A 10 6.70 -7.62 -11.45
CA LYS A 10 6.36 -8.66 -10.47
C LYS A 10 7.49 -9.70 -10.38
N LYS A 11 7.92 -10.09 -9.17
CA LYS A 11 9.12 -10.95 -8.97
C LYS A 11 9.03 -12.30 -9.69
N ASN A 12 7.86 -12.92 -9.71
CA ASN A 12 7.61 -14.22 -10.32
C ASN A 12 6.56 -14.06 -11.43
N LEU A 13 6.97 -13.55 -12.59
CA LEU A 13 6.12 -13.52 -13.79
C LEU A 13 6.04 -14.92 -14.40
N SER A 14 4.85 -15.30 -14.85
CA SER A 14 4.69 -16.44 -15.74
C SER A 14 5.36 -16.15 -17.09
N ALA A 15 5.60 -17.19 -17.90
CA ALA A 15 6.10 -17.01 -19.26
C ALA A 15 5.13 -16.16 -20.10
N ASP A 16 3.83 -16.34 -19.89
CA ASP A 16 2.77 -15.60 -20.57
C ASP A 16 2.81 -14.12 -20.16
N ASP A 17 2.86 -13.82 -18.85
CA ASP A 17 2.93 -12.42 -18.38
C ASP A 17 4.19 -11.72 -18.90
N LEU A 18 5.33 -12.43 -18.97
CA LEU A 18 6.56 -11.87 -19.50
C LEU A 18 6.43 -11.53 -20.99
N SER A 19 5.72 -12.35 -21.77
CA SER A 19 5.44 -12.07 -23.18
C SER A 19 4.56 -10.83 -23.37
N VAL A 20 3.56 -10.66 -22.50
CA VAL A 20 2.70 -9.46 -22.48
C VAL A 20 3.54 -8.24 -22.16
N VAL A 21 4.34 -8.28 -21.09
CA VAL A 21 5.16 -7.12 -20.71
C VAL A 21 6.20 -6.78 -21.77
N ARG A 22 6.75 -7.76 -22.50
CA ARG A 22 7.60 -7.48 -23.68
C ARG A 22 6.88 -6.59 -24.69
N GLY A 23 5.65 -6.93 -25.06
CA GLY A 23 4.85 -6.12 -25.97
C GLY A 23 4.55 -4.72 -25.43
N LEU A 24 4.23 -4.60 -24.14
CA LEU A 24 3.98 -3.30 -23.51
C LEU A 24 5.23 -2.42 -23.47
N VAL A 25 6.41 -2.99 -23.19
CA VAL A 25 7.69 -2.26 -23.20
C VAL A 25 8.09 -1.83 -24.62
N GLU A 26 7.76 -2.61 -25.65
CA GLU A 26 7.94 -2.19 -27.04
C GLU A 26 7.03 -1.00 -27.42
N ILE A 27 5.79 -0.98 -26.94
CA ILE A 27 4.89 0.16 -27.09
C ILE A 27 5.47 1.38 -26.37
N LEU A 28 5.94 1.20 -25.12
CA LEU A 28 6.56 2.26 -24.34
C LEU A 28 7.76 2.86 -25.07
N ALA A 29 8.66 2.02 -25.60
CA ALA A 29 9.88 2.43 -26.30
C ALA A 29 9.63 3.26 -27.58
N LYS A 30 8.42 3.22 -28.15
CA LYS A 30 8.03 4.10 -29.27
C LYS A 30 7.71 5.52 -28.85
N ASN A 31 7.41 5.73 -27.56
CA ASN A 31 6.93 7.01 -27.03
C ASN A 31 7.93 7.70 -26.09
N VAL A 32 8.98 7.01 -25.63
CA VAL A 32 9.96 7.55 -24.67
C VAL A 32 11.40 7.32 -25.09
N SER A 33 12.31 8.17 -24.60
CA SER A 33 13.72 8.12 -24.98
C SER A 33 14.49 7.03 -24.25
N ASN A 34 14.26 6.88 -22.94
CA ASN A 34 15.03 5.94 -22.12
C ASN A 34 14.10 5.12 -21.22
N ILE A 35 14.39 3.82 -21.13
CA ILE A 35 13.73 2.89 -20.21
C ILE A 35 14.80 2.24 -19.33
N PHE A 36 14.60 2.27 -18.02
CA PHE A 36 15.53 1.78 -17.02
C PHE A 36 14.91 0.71 -16.14
N SER A 37 15.74 -0.19 -15.62
CA SER A 37 15.36 -1.10 -14.54
C SER A 37 16.45 -1.17 -13.48
N ALA A 38 16.05 -1.13 -12.21
CA ALA A 38 16.94 -1.35 -11.07
C ALA A 38 17.23 -2.84 -10.80
N ASN A 39 16.50 -3.75 -11.43
CA ASN A 39 16.66 -5.20 -11.30
C ASN A 39 17.08 -5.80 -12.64
N LYS A 40 17.79 -6.94 -12.60
CA LYS A 40 18.15 -7.66 -13.83
C LYS A 40 16.88 -8.16 -14.52
N ILE A 41 16.66 -7.70 -15.75
CA ILE A 41 15.50 -8.01 -16.56
C ILE A 41 16.00 -8.26 -18.00
N ASP A 42 15.51 -9.32 -18.64
CA ASP A 42 15.82 -9.64 -20.03
C ASP A 42 14.72 -9.11 -20.96
N LEU A 43 14.74 -7.78 -21.16
CA LEU A 43 13.85 -7.05 -22.06
C LEU A 43 14.68 -6.15 -22.97
N LYS A 44 14.36 -6.16 -24.27
CA LYS A 44 14.94 -5.23 -25.24
C LYS A 44 14.56 -3.79 -24.88
N ASN A 45 15.44 -2.85 -25.23
CA ASN A 45 15.26 -1.40 -24.98
C ASN A 45 15.23 -0.99 -23.50
N VAL A 46 15.49 -1.90 -22.55
CA VAL A 46 15.59 -1.58 -21.12
C VAL A 46 17.05 -1.61 -20.68
N GLN A 47 17.51 -0.50 -20.12
CA GLN A 47 18.85 -0.39 -19.54
C GLN A 47 18.81 -0.79 -18.07
N VAL A 48 19.53 -1.86 -17.71
CA VAL A 48 19.69 -2.24 -16.30
C VAL A 48 20.74 -1.33 -15.67
N VAL A 49 20.36 -0.63 -14.60
CA VAL A 49 21.23 0.26 -13.83
C VAL A 49 21.16 -0.11 -12.36
N ASP A 50 22.15 0.31 -11.57
CA ASP A 50 22.06 0.18 -10.12
C ASP A 50 20.95 1.07 -9.54
N ALA A 51 20.58 0.83 -8.28
CA ALA A 51 19.51 1.55 -7.62
C ALA A 51 19.81 3.05 -7.46
N GLN A 52 21.07 3.43 -7.26
CA GLN A 52 21.45 4.83 -7.07
C GLN A 52 21.25 5.62 -8.36
N LYS A 53 21.74 5.10 -9.48
CA LYS A 53 21.55 5.70 -10.80
C LYS A 53 20.08 5.71 -11.19
N PHE A 54 19.35 4.61 -10.96
CA PHE A 54 17.90 4.56 -11.20
C PHE A 54 17.17 5.72 -10.53
N ASN A 55 17.46 5.94 -9.24
CA ASN A 55 16.84 6.99 -8.43
C ASN A 55 17.15 8.41 -8.91
N GLN A 56 18.29 8.62 -9.58
CA GLN A 56 18.71 9.94 -10.06
C GLN A 56 18.16 10.29 -11.44
N VAL A 57 17.92 9.29 -12.29
CA VAL A 57 17.61 9.54 -13.71
C VAL A 57 16.13 9.36 -14.04
N VAL A 58 15.41 8.52 -13.29
CA VAL A 58 14.03 8.16 -13.57
C VAL A 58 13.07 9.26 -13.11
N ASP A 59 12.15 9.66 -13.99
CA ASP A 59 11.14 10.68 -13.73
C ASP A 59 9.70 10.12 -13.62
N LEU A 60 9.48 8.87 -14.01
CA LEU A 60 8.24 8.10 -13.79
C LEU A 60 8.55 6.62 -13.64
N ILE A 61 7.94 5.95 -12.68
CA ILE A 61 8.04 4.50 -12.49
C ILE A 61 6.75 3.82 -12.98
N ILE A 62 6.86 2.90 -13.92
CA ILE A 62 5.77 2.04 -14.37
C ILE A 62 5.94 0.66 -13.74
N VAL A 63 4.93 0.24 -12.98
CA VAL A 63 4.90 -1.06 -12.30
C VAL A 63 4.00 -2.01 -13.07
N PHE A 64 4.54 -3.12 -13.57
CA PHE A 64 3.77 -4.19 -14.20
C PHE A 64 3.52 -5.30 -13.17
N GLY A 65 2.29 -5.36 -12.64
CA GLY A 65 1.88 -6.30 -11.61
C GLY A 65 0.60 -5.85 -10.90
N GLY A 66 0.32 -6.43 -9.73
CA GLY A 66 -0.80 -5.98 -8.89
C GLY A 66 -0.33 -5.10 -7.73
N ASP A 67 -1.27 -4.80 -6.81
CA ASP A 67 -1.04 -3.95 -5.64
C ASP A 67 0.19 -4.36 -4.82
N GLY A 68 0.44 -5.65 -4.63
CA GLY A 68 1.63 -6.14 -3.92
C GLY A 68 2.97 -5.79 -4.60
N THR A 69 3.00 -5.76 -5.94
CA THR A 69 4.18 -5.32 -6.70
C THR A 69 4.36 -3.82 -6.56
N LEU A 70 3.27 -3.05 -6.62
CA LEU A 70 3.28 -1.60 -6.46
C LEU A 70 3.73 -1.20 -5.06
N LEU A 71 3.22 -1.85 -4.01
CA LEU A 71 3.69 -1.67 -2.63
C LEU A 71 5.20 -1.92 -2.50
N GLY A 72 5.70 -2.97 -3.14
CA GLY A 72 7.13 -3.26 -3.18
C GLY A 72 7.95 -2.17 -3.89
N ALA A 73 7.43 -1.62 -5.00
CA ALA A 73 8.04 -0.52 -5.72
C ALA A 73 8.04 0.78 -4.90
N ALA A 74 6.88 1.14 -4.32
CA ALA A 74 6.72 2.28 -3.45
C ALA A 74 7.76 2.24 -2.33
N ARG A 75 7.83 1.17 -1.54
CA ARG A 75 8.84 1.06 -0.46
C ARG A 75 10.28 1.24 -0.93
N LYS A 76 10.62 0.78 -2.14
CA LYS A 76 11.99 0.87 -2.68
C LYS A 76 12.32 2.28 -3.18
N PHE A 77 11.34 3.02 -3.69
CA PHE A 77 11.57 4.24 -4.47
C PHE A 77 10.92 5.50 -3.92
N ILE A 78 10.14 5.41 -2.84
CA ILE A 78 9.37 6.53 -2.28
C ILE A 78 10.26 7.72 -1.90
N SER A 79 11.48 7.48 -1.41
CA SER A 79 12.43 8.54 -1.06
C SER A 79 12.83 9.43 -2.24
N ASN A 80 12.63 8.98 -3.48
CA ASN A 80 12.94 9.75 -4.68
C ASN A 80 11.83 10.74 -5.06
N LYS A 81 10.63 10.62 -4.45
CA LYS A 81 9.44 11.38 -4.86
C LYS A 81 9.13 11.23 -6.36
N THR A 82 9.44 10.06 -6.91
CA THR A 82 9.14 9.75 -8.30
C THR A 82 7.72 9.20 -8.38
N PRO A 83 6.84 9.76 -9.22
CA PRO A 83 5.49 9.26 -9.37
C PRO A 83 5.46 7.82 -9.90
N ILE A 84 4.45 7.06 -9.50
CA ILE A 84 4.27 5.65 -9.89
C ILE A 84 2.97 5.48 -10.67
N LEU A 85 3.04 4.77 -11.79
CA LEU A 85 1.89 4.30 -12.57
C LEU A 85 1.77 2.78 -12.46
N GLY A 86 0.61 2.28 -12.04
CA GLY A 86 0.35 0.85 -11.86
C GLY A 86 -0.36 0.22 -13.06
N ILE A 87 0.31 -0.72 -13.73
CA ILE A 87 -0.25 -1.52 -14.83
C ILE A 87 -0.59 -2.91 -14.32
N ASN A 88 -1.87 -3.19 -14.27
CA ASN A 88 -2.39 -4.47 -13.82
C ASN A 88 -2.29 -5.52 -14.94
N LEU A 89 -1.62 -6.64 -14.66
CA LEU A 89 -1.47 -7.79 -15.57
C LEU A 89 -2.62 -8.83 -15.44
N GLY A 90 -3.63 -8.56 -14.62
CA GLY A 90 -4.76 -9.45 -14.34
C GLY A 90 -6.02 -8.67 -13.98
N THR A 91 -6.51 -8.78 -12.73
CA THR A 91 -7.74 -8.09 -12.27
C THR A 91 -7.44 -6.76 -11.56
N VAL A 92 -8.19 -5.69 -11.87
CA VAL A 92 -7.91 -4.29 -11.50
C VAL A 92 -7.76 -4.12 -10.00
N GLY A 93 -6.59 -3.67 -9.54
CA GLY A 93 -6.29 -3.44 -8.13
C GLY A 93 -6.84 -2.12 -7.60
N PHE A 94 -6.67 -1.87 -6.30
CA PHE A 94 -6.95 -0.53 -5.74
C PHE A 94 -5.83 0.47 -6.03
N LEU A 95 -4.62 -0.02 -6.37
CA LEU A 95 -3.45 0.80 -6.70
C LEU A 95 -3.04 0.68 -8.17
N THR A 96 -3.46 -0.40 -8.84
CA THR A 96 -3.15 -0.67 -10.26
C THR A 96 -4.43 -0.62 -11.08
N ASP A 97 -4.73 0.54 -11.64
CA ASP A 97 -5.98 0.90 -12.31
C ASP A 97 -5.91 0.86 -13.85
N VAL A 98 -4.73 0.63 -14.43
CA VAL A 98 -4.56 0.51 -15.89
C VAL A 98 -4.55 -0.96 -16.32
N ASN A 99 -5.54 -1.37 -17.11
CA ASN A 99 -5.54 -2.67 -17.77
C ASN A 99 -4.62 -2.67 -19.01
N ILE A 100 -4.05 -3.84 -19.34
CA ILE A 100 -3.11 -4.03 -20.46
C ILE A 100 -3.68 -3.59 -21.82
N GLU A 101 -4.98 -3.73 -22.03
CA GLU A 101 -5.67 -3.39 -23.28
C GLU A 101 -5.64 -1.88 -23.56
N ASN A 102 -5.70 -1.07 -22.50
CA ASN A 102 -5.73 0.38 -22.57
C ASN A 102 -4.34 1.02 -22.43
N PHE A 103 -3.29 0.22 -22.22
CA PHE A 103 -1.94 0.73 -21.93
C PHE A 103 -1.43 1.71 -23.00
N GLY A 104 -1.65 1.39 -24.28
CA GLY A 104 -1.12 2.19 -25.40
C GLY A 104 -1.75 3.58 -25.54
N SER A 105 -3.02 3.76 -25.17
CA SER A 105 -3.66 5.08 -25.12
C SER A 105 -3.26 5.80 -23.83
N VAL A 106 -3.38 5.13 -22.68
CA VAL A 106 -3.06 5.72 -21.37
C VAL A 106 -1.63 6.25 -21.32
N ILE A 107 -0.65 5.52 -21.85
CA ILE A 107 0.74 6.00 -21.82
C ILE A 107 0.92 7.28 -22.65
N LYS A 108 0.20 7.44 -23.76
CA LYS A 108 0.27 8.67 -24.56
C LYS A 108 -0.31 9.85 -23.79
N ASP A 109 -1.47 9.65 -23.18
CA ASP A 109 -2.15 10.67 -22.37
C ASP A 109 -1.25 11.10 -21.19
N VAL A 110 -0.70 10.12 -20.45
CA VAL A 110 0.22 10.37 -19.34
C VAL A 110 1.46 11.17 -19.79
N LEU A 111 2.06 10.80 -20.94
CA LEU A 111 3.23 11.51 -21.47
C LEU A 111 2.89 12.93 -21.95
N ASN A 112 1.66 13.17 -22.41
CA ASN A 112 1.17 14.49 -22.80
C ASN A 112 0.78 15.38 -21.61
N GLY A 113 0.65 14.81 -20.41
CA GLY A 113 0.23 15.53 -19.20
C GLY A 113 -1.24 15.33 -18.82
N ASP A 114 -1.96 14.47 -19.54
CA ASP A 114 -3.39 14.23 -19.37
C ASP A 114 -3.64 13.12 -18.32
N TYR A 115 -3.25 13.40 -17.09
CA TYR A 115 -3.38 12.47 -15.96
C TYR A 115 -3.74 13.19 -14.66
N VAL A 116 -4.18 12.40 -13.68
CA VAL A 116 -4.41 12.86 -12.30
C VAL A 116 -3.26 12.37 -11.43
N LEU A 117 -2.62 13.29 -10.71
CA LEU A 117 -1.63 12.96 -9.69
C LEU A 117 -2.34 12.89 -8.34
N GLU A 118 -2.29 11.74 -7.69
CA GLU A 118 -2.89 11.52 -6.38
C GLU A 118 -1.81 11.20 -5.34
N GLU A 119 -1.85 11.91 -4.21
CA GLU A 119 -0.95 11.67 -3.09
C GLU A 119 -1.57 10.67 -2.10
N ARG A 120 -0.85 9.62 -1.77
CA ARG A 120 -1.23 8.65 -0.74
C ARG A 120 -0.37 8.83 0.50
N SER A 121 -1.02 9.12 1.62
CA SER A 121 -0.35 9.25 2.92
C SER A 121 0.23 7.92 3.40
N LEU A 122 1.38 7.99 4.05
CA LEU A 122 2.00 6.87 4.75
C LEU A 122 1.74 6.97 6.26
N VAL A 123 1.59 5.82 6.91
CA VAL A 123 1.63 5.71 8.36
C VAL A 123 3.07 5.44 8.79
N GLU A 124 3.55 6.11 9.83
CA GLU A 124 4.84 5.90 10.45
C GLU A 124 4.67 5.45 11.90
N ALA A 125 5.46 4.45 12.31
CA ALA A 125 5.62 4.02 13.69
C ALA A 125 7.06 4.27 14.15
N SER A 126 7.20 4.95 15.28
CA SER A 126 8.48 5.24 15.93
C SER A 126 8.51 4.59 17.33
N PHE A 127 9.56 3.83 17.61
CA PHE A 127 9.79 3.12 18.88
C PHE A 127 11.26 2.74 18.99
N LEU A 128 11.85 2.60 20.18
CA LEU A 128 13.24 2.13 20.37
C LEU A 128 14.28 2.78 19.41
N ASP A 129 14.17 4.09 19.18
CA ASP A 129 15.02 4.87 18.24
C ASP A 129 15.01 4.39 16.77
N GLN A 130 14.00 3.61 16.37
CA GLN A 130 13.75 3.23 14.97
C GLN A 130 12.45 3.83 14.47
N GLU A 131 12.42 4.12 13.17
CA GLU A 131 11.25 4.57 12.42
C GLU A 131 10.96 3.57 11.30
N VAL A 132 9.70 3.12 11.23
CA VAL A 132 9.21 2.27 10.15
C VAL A 132 7.91 2.83 9.61
N PHE A 133 7.69 2.72 8.30
CA PHE A 133 6.53 3.30 7.65
C PHE A 133 5.93 2.37 6.61
N GLY A 134 4.62 2.53 6.39
CA GLY A 134 3.82 1.70 5.49
C GLY A 134 2.80 2.52 4.72
N LEU A 135 2.46 2.04 3.54
CA LEU A 135 1.37 2.62 2.75
C LEU A 135 0.01 2.18 3.26
N ASN A 136 -0.12 0.93 3.73
CA ASN A 136 -1.38 0.37 4.14
C ASN A 136 -1.57 0.45 5.65
N GLU A 137 -0.70 -0.21 6.43
CA GLU A 137 -0.92 -0.33 7.87
C GLU A 137 0.34 -0.55 8.70
N VAL A 138 0.24 -0.18 9.97
CA VAL A 138 1.05 -0.71 11.07
C VAL A 138 0.19 -1.69 11.85
N LEU A 139 0.62 -2.95 11.88
CA LEU A 139 0.06 -4.02 12.67
C LEU A 139 0.91 -4.22 13.93
N ILE A 140 0.28 -4.17 15.10
CA ILE A 140 0.88 -4.48 16.39
C ILE A 140 0.20 -5.74 16.91
N HIS A 141 0.93 -6.83 17.15
CA HIS A 141 0.33 -8.09 17.60
C HIS A 141 1.16 -8.79 18.67
N SER A 142 0.54 -9.75 19.36
CA SER A 142 1.13 -10.45 20.51
C SER A 142 2.32 -11.36 20.19
N GLY A 143 2.62 -11.59 18.90
CA GLY A 143 3.63 -12.54 18.44
C GLY A 143 3.27 -14.02 18.61
N SER A 144 2.14 -14.35 19.23
CA SER A 144 1.72 -15.72 19.53
C SER A 144 0.32 -16.00 19.01
N TYR A 145 0.08 -17.21 18.52
CA TYR A 145 -1.21 -17.60 17.97
C TYR A 145 -2.30 -17.69 19.04
N ALA A 146 -3.42 -17.01 18.83
CA ALA A 146 -4.60 -17.02 19.70
C ALA A 146 -4.31 -16.66 21.17
N GLN A 147 -3.36 -15.75 21.40
CA GLN A 147 -3.00 -15.27 22.74
C GLN A 147 -3.00 -13.74 22.78
N LEU A 148 -3.69 -13.21 23.79
CA LEU A 148 -3.97 -11.77 23.88
C LEU A 148 -2.82 -10.99 24.51
N MET A 149 -2.48 -9.85 23.91
CA MET A 149 -1.68 -8.80 24.54
C MET A 149 -2.59 -7.74 25.19
N ARG A 150 -2.07 -7.04 26.19
CA ARG A 150 -2.70 -5.87 26.84
C ARG A 150 -1.94 -4.62 26.43
N TYR A 151 -2.66 -3.61 25.95
CA TYR A 151 -2.11 -2.31 25.58
C TYR A 151 -3.09 -1.20 25.90
N ARG A 152 -2.59 0.05 25.88
CA ARG A 152 -3.39 1.26 26.02
C ARG A 152 -3.23 2.12 24.78
N LEU A 153 -4.35 2.57 24.23
CA LEU A 153 -4.39 3.56 23.14
C LEU A 153 -4.55 4.96 23.74
N VAL A 154 -3.63 5.86 23.38
CA VAL A 154 -3.61 7.26 23.78
C VAL A 154 -3.59 8.12 22.53
N ILE A 155 -4.45 9.15 22.47
CA ILE A 155 -4.52 10.09 21.35
C ILE A 155 -4.49 11.51 21.91
N ASP A 156 -3.56 12.35 21.42
CA ASP A 156 -3.31 13.70 21.94
C ASP A 156 -3.17 13.72 23.49
N GLY A 157 -2.44 12.75 24.04
CA GLY A 157 -2.22 12.60 25.48
C GLY A 157 -3.43 12.13 26.30
N LYS A 158 -4.57 11.82 25.66
CA LYS A 158 -5.77 11.31 26.33
C LYS A 158 -5.92 9.81 26.12
N THR A 159 -6.06 9.06 27.20
CA THR A 159 -6.38 7.63 27.13
C THR A 159 -7.75 7.44 26.48
N VAL A 160 -7.78 6.70 25.38
CA VAL A 160 -9.01 6.30 24.70
C VAL A 160 -9.58 5.05 25.35
N TYR A 161 -8.75 4.00 25.43
CA TYR A 161 -9.07 2.77 26.14
C TYR A 161 -7.80 1.99 26.46
N GLU A 162 -7.97 1.01 27.33
CA GLU A 162 -7.02 -0.07 27.54
C GLU A 162 -7.71 -1.39 27.23
N GLN A 163 -7.05 -2.27 26.49
CA GLN A 163 -7.70 -3.44 25.91
C GLN A 163 -6.81 -4.68 25.90
N ARG A 164 -7.47 -5.85 25.90
CA ARG A 164 -6.86 -7.15 25.63
C ARG A 164 -7.37 -7.69 24.30
N SER A 165 -6.46 -7.93 23.36
CA SER A 165 -6.79 -8.41 22.01
C SER A 165 -5.57 -9.11 21.39
N ASP A 166 -5.73 -9.80 20.26
CA ASP A 166 -4.59 -10.40 19.53
C ASP A 166 -3.62 -9.33 19.04
N GLY A 167 -4.15 -8.13 18.77
CA GLY A 167 -3.39 -6.99 18.29
C GLY A 167 -4.24 -5.77 17.99
N LEU A 168 -3.62 -4.81 17.34
CA LEU A 168 -4.19 -3.55 16.87
C LEU A 168 -3.64 -3.25 15.47
N ILE A 169 -4.51 -2.88 14.54
CA ILE A 169 -4.15 -2.38 13.21
C ILE A 169 -4.39 -0.87 13.22
N VAL A 170 -3.40 -0.10 12.77
CA VAL A 170 -3.57 1.32 12.42
C VAL A 170 -3.33 1.45 10.92
N ALA A 171 -4.43 1.61 10.17
CA ALA A 171 -4.42 1.66 8.72
C ALA A 171 -4.63 3.07 8.18
N THR A 172 -4.00 3.34 7.05
CA THR A 172 -4.26 4.50 6.19
C THR A 172 -5.58 4.29 5.42
N PRO A 173 -6.11 5.33 4.74
CA PRO A 173 -7.18 5.17 3.77
C PRO A 173 -6.87 4.11 2.71
N THR A 174 -5.64 4.08 2.21
CA THR A 174 -5.16 3.09 1.24
C THR A 174 -5.22 1.67 1.82
N GLY A 175 -4.80 1.50 3.08
CA GLY A 175 -4.85 0.20 3.76
C GLY A 175 -6.24 -0.27 4.15
N SER A 176 -7.28 0.59 4.02
CA SER A 176 -8.66 0.25 4.37
C SER A 176 -9.23 -0.92 3.57
N THR A 177 -8.68 -1.18 2.39
CA THR A 177 -9.05 -2.30 1.50
C THR A 177 -8.08 -3.47 1.57
N ALA A 178 -7.05 -3.39 2.41
CA ALA A 178 -6.05 -4.43 2.67
C ALA A 178 -6.42 -5.23 3.93
N TYR A 179 -5.47 -5.44 4.85
CA TYR A 179 -5.69 -6.26 6.03
C TYR A 179 -6.79 -5.69 6.96
N ALA A 180 -6.92 -4.37 7.01
CA ALA A 180 -7.98 -3.68 7.75
C ALA A 180 -9.39 -4.10 7.33
N LEU A 181 -9.61 -4.36 6.03
CA LEU A 181 -10.91 -4.82 5.52
C LEU A 181 -11.26 -6.19 6.10
N SER A 182 -10.31 -7.11 6.06
CA SER A 182 -10.48 -8.47 6.62
C SER A 182 -10.68 -8.46 8.12
N ALA A 183 -10.12 -7.48 8.83
CA ALA A 183 -10.31 -7.29 10.27
C ALA A 183 -11.64 -6.61 10.65
N GLY A 184 -12.52 -6.32 9.67
CA GLY A 184 -13.82 -5.68 9.91
C GLY A 184 -13.79 -4.15 9.97
N GLY A 185 -12.73 -3.53 9.44
CA GLY A 185 -12.64 -2.09 9.23
C GLY A 185 -13.56 -1.60 8.09
N SER A 186 -13.82 -0.30 8.06
CA SER A 186 -14.55 0.35 6.96
C SER A 186 -13.66 0.60 5.75
N ILE A 187 -14.24 0.54 4.55
CA ILE A 187 -13.62 1.02 3.31
C ILE A 187 -13.62 2.55 3.34
N ILE A 188 -12.47 3.16 3.07
CA ILE A 188 -12.24 4.59 3.19
C ILE A 188 -11.74 5.10 1.84
N HIS A 189 -12.32 6.21 1.38
CA HIS A 189 -11.86 6.86 0.15
C HIS A 189 -10.42 7.39 0.33
N PRO A 190 -9.49 7.12 -0.61
CA PRO A 190 -8.07 7.46 -0.45
C PRO A 190 -7.76 8.94 -0.16
N GLU A 191 -8.59 9.86 -0.63
CA GLU A 191 -8.44 11.32 -0.41
C GLU A 191 -8.61 11.77 1.05
N LEU A 192 -9.20 10.92 1.92
CA LEU A 192 -9.47 11.28 3.30
C LEU A 192 -8.20 11.29 4.15
N ASN A 193 -8.07 12.25 5.06
CA ASN A 193 -6.91 12.35 5.95
C ASN A 193 -7.24 11.82 7.36
N ILE A 194 -7.29 10.49 7.48
CA ILE A 194 -7.69 9.80 8.72
C ILE A 194 -6.83 8.56 9.03
N TRP A 195 -6.86 8.14 10.29
CA TRP A 195 -6.47 6.80 10.72
C TRP A 195 -7.68 5.93 10.94
N ASN A 196 -7.60 4.68 10.48
CA ASN A 196 -8.55 3.62 10.79
C ASN A 196 -7.91 2.67 11.80
N ILE A 197 -8.41 2.66 13.03
CA ILE A 197 -7.85 1.91 14.14
C ILE A 197 -8.74 0.69 14.40
N ILE A 198 -8.23 -0.50 14.13
CA ILE A 198 -9.00 -1.75 14.21
C ILE A 198 -8.37 -2.69 15.23
N PRO A 199 -9.03 -2.92 16.37
CA PRO A 199 -8.57 -3.94 17.31
C PRO A 199 -8.85 -5.36 16.78
N MET A 200 -7.87 -6.25 16.88
CA MET A 200 -7.98 -7.62 16.38
C MET A 200 -8.44 -8.59 17.47
N MET A 201 -9.58 -9.26 17.27
CA MET A 201 -10.10 -10.29 18.19
C MET A 201 -10.12 -9.82 19.66
N SER A 202 -10.69 -8.64 19.90
CA SER A 202 -10.79 -8.07 21.25
C SER A 202 -11.67 -8.92 22.17
N GLN A 203 -11.24 -9.07 23.42
CA GLN A 203 -12.06 -9.67 24.47
C GLN A 203 -13.27 -8.78 24.85
N SER A 204 -13.21 -7.47 24.58
CA SER A 204 -14.27 -6.53 24.94
C SER A 204 -15.41 -6.55 23.93
N LEU A 205 -16.64 -6.81 24.39
CA LEU A 205 -17.85 -6.81 23.55
C LEU A 205 -18.21 -5.42 22.98
N SER A 206 -17.77 -4.35 23.64
CA SER A 206 -17.96 -2.98 23.18
C SER A 206 -16.84 -2.49 22.24
N SER A 207 -15.83 -3.31 21.97
CA SER A 207 -14.74 -2.97 21.06
C SER A 207 -15.26 -2.71 19.65
N ARG A 208 -14.91 -1.57 19.07
CA ARG A 208 -15.29 -1.17 17.71
C ARG A 208 -14.08 -0.53 17.01
N PRO A 209 -14.00 -0.62 15.67
CA PRO A 209 -13.08 0.22 14.91
C PRO A 209 -13.30 1.70 15.23
N LEU A 210 -12.21 2.47 15.27
CA LEU A 210 -12.22 3.89 15.58
C LEU A 210 -11.55 4.65 14.44
N ILE A 211 -12.25 5.66 13.91
CA ILE A 211 -11.72 6.56 12.89
C ILE A 211 -11.38 7.90 13.54
N VAL A 212 -10.16 8.39 13.31
CA VAL A 212 -9.69 9.68 13.81
C VAL A 212 -8.92 10.45 12.74
N SER A 213 -8.76 11.76 12.93
CA SER A 213 -7.87 12.56 12.08
C SER A 213 -6.42 12.05 12.16
N ASN A 214 -5.75 11.95 11.02
CA ASN A 214 -4.33 11.57 10.95
C ASN A 214 -3.36 12.69 11.34
N LYS A 215 -3.87 13.88 11.71
CA LYS A 215 -3.10 15.01 12.23
C LYS A 215 -2.76 14.89 13.72
N LYS A 216 -3.40 13.96 14.42
CA LYS A 216 -3.25 13.76 15.86
C LYS A 216 -2.08 12.83 16.14
N SER A 217 -1.36 13.08 17.23
CA SER A 217 -0.37 12.12 17.70
C SER A 217 -1.08 10.95 18.39
N MET A 218 -0.64 9.74 18.08
CA MET A 218 -1.16 8.52 18.68
C MET A 218 -0.02 7.77 19.33
N GLU A 219 -0.29 7.18 20.49
CA GLU A 219 0.65 6.37 21.24
C GLU A 219 -0.04 5.07 21.65
N ILE A 220 0.64 3.96 21.42
CA ILE A 220 0.25 2.63 21.88
C ILE A 220 1.23 2.19 22.95
N GLN A 221 0.77 2.17 24.20
CA GLN A 221 1.56 1.73 25.34
C GLN A 221 1.39 0.22 25.49
N LEU A 222 2.48 -0.55 25.34
CA LEU A 222 2.48 -1.99 25.46
C LEU A 222 2.59 -2.38 26.94
N ILE A 223 1.61 -3.10 27.50
CA ILE A 223 1.59 -3.36 28.94
C ILE A 223 2.14 -4.76 29.26
N ARG A 224 1.59 -5.80 28.63
CA ARG A 224 2.03 -7.19 28.80
C ARG A 224 1.41 -8.09 27.74
N GLY A 225 1.99 -9.26 27.52
CA GLY A 225 1.37 -10.28 26.67
C GLY A 225 1.92 -11.67 26.97
N PRO A 226 1.71 -12.61 26.06
CA PRO A 226 2.09 -14.01 26.26
C PRO A 226 3.60 -14.27 26.15
N LEU A 227 4.30 -13.44 25.38
CA LEU A 227 5.75 -13.48 25.18
C LEU A 227 6.41 -12.32 25.95
N GLU A 228 7.73 -12.23 25.87
CA GLU A 228 8.48 -11.08 26.44
C GLU A 228 8.35 -9.80 25.60
N HIS A 229 7.91 -9.93 24.35
CA HIS A 229 7.76 -8.84 23.40
C HIS A 229 6.42 -8.93 22.65
N ALA A 230 5.93 -7.79 22.18
CA ALA A 230 4.98 -7.72 21.08
C ALA A 230 5.75 -7.64 19.75
N MET A 231 5.02 -7.68 18.64
CA MET A 231 5.57 -7.58 17.30
C MET A 231 4.93 -6.42 16.56
N VAL A 232 5.75 -5.65 15.84
CA VAL A 232 5.31 -4.64 14.89
C VAL A 232 5.58 -5.14 13.48
N CYS A 233 4.55 -5.15 12.65
CA CYS A 233 4.61 -5.51 11.24
C CYS A 233 4.04 -4.35 10.42
N VAL A 234 4.74 -3.96 9.36
CA VAL A 234 4.31 -2.84 8.51
C VAL A 234 4.15 -3.34 7.09
N ASP A 235 3.00 -3.08 6.46
CA ASP A 235 2.63 -3.58 5.11
C ASP A 235 2.90 -5.09 4.91
N GLY A 236 2.63 -5.91 5.94
CA GLY A 236 2.88 -7.36 5.91
C GLY A 236 4.34 -7.76 5.65
N GLN A 237 5.31 -6.91 6.02
CA GLN A 237 6.74 -7.19 5.90
C GLN A 237 7.25 -8.02 7.10
N LYS A 238 8.50 -7.80 7.52
CA LYS A 238 9.13 -8.54 8.61
C LYS A 238 8.62 -8.01 9.96
N ASP A 239 8.32 -8.94 10.87
CA ASP A 239 8.03 -8.60 12.26
C ASP A 239 9.27 -8.05 12.97
N ILE A 240 9.05 -6.98 13.71
CA ILE A 240 10.05 -6.31 14.54
C ILE A 240 9.63 -6.48 16.00
N PRO A 241 10.43 -7.16 16.84
CA PRO A 241 10.09 -7.35 18.24
C PRO A 241 10.24 -6.04 19.01
N ILE A 242 9.29 -5.80 19.92
CA ILE A 242 9.30 -4.67 20.84
C ILE A 242 8.94 -5.16 22.26
N PRO A 243 9.79 -4.93 23.28
CA PRO A 243 9.49 -5.32 24.65
C PRO A 243 8.17 -4.73 25.16
N TYR A 244 7.51 -5.43 26.06
CA TYR A 244 6.44 -4.81 26.84
C TYR A 244 7.00 -3.74 27.80
N ASN A 245 6.14 -2.81 28.21
CA ASN A 245 6.44 -1.55 28.89
C ASN A 245 7.10 -0.48 28.02
N GLU A 246 7.21 -0.72 26.72
CA GLU A 246 7.56 0.29 25.72
C GLU A 246 6.32 0.91 25.07
N SER A 247 6.53 2.02 24.35
CA SER A 247 5.48 2.71 23.61
C SER A 247 5.82 2.82 22.13
N ILE A 248 4.78 2.76 21.30
CA ILE A 248 4.86 2.98 19.86
C ILE A 248 4.14 4.29 19.55
N HIS A 249 4.84 5.23 18.94
CA HIS A 249 4.26 6.48 18.47
C HIS A 249 3.86 6.34 17.00
N ILE A 250 2.60 6.65 16.69
CA ILE A 250 2.08 6.63 15.32
C ILE A 250 1.85 8.05 14.82
N THR A 251 2.39 8.36 13.65
CA THR A 251 2.26 9.66 12.98
C THR A 251 2.07 9.51 11.48
N LYS A 252 1.70 10.61 10.81
CA LYS A 252 1.67 10.67 9.34
C LYS A 252 3.08 11.01 8.89
N LYS A 253 3.66 10.22 7.98
CA LYS A 253 4.97 10.56 7.41
C LYS A 253 4.84 11.85 6.58
N ASP A 254 5.86 12.70 6.64
CA ASP A 254 5.96 13.90 5.79
C ASP A 254 6.06 13.56 4.31
N LEU A 255 6.53 12.36 3.99
CA LEU A 255 6.60 11.83 2.64
C LEU A 255 5.27 11.16 2.26
N ALA A 256 4.82 11.41 1.03
CA ALA A 256 3.67 10.74 0.43
C ALA A 256 4.11 9.96 -0.82
N LEU A 257 3.34 8.92 -1.15
CA LEU A 257 3.47 8.24 -2.43
C LEU A 257 2.66 9.01 -3.48
N GLU A 258 3.30 9.40 -4.56
CA GLU A 258 2.63 9.99 -5.72
C GLU A 258 2.23 8.88 -6.70
N ILE A 259 0.94 8.75 -6.98
CA ILE A 259 0.38 7.81 -7.95
C ILE A 259 -0.20 8.58 -9.12
N ILE A 260 0.14 8.15 -10.34
CA ILE A 260 -0.49 8.64 -11.56
C ILE A 260 -1.68 7.75 -11.89
N HIS A 261 -2.80 8.41 -12.12
CA HIS A 261 -4.05 7.81 -12.54
C HIS A 261 -4.47 8.36 -13.92
N PRO A 262 -5.07 7.56 -14.79
CA PRO A 262 -5.80 8.07 -15.95
C PRO A 262 -6.86 9.09 -15.52
N SER A 263 -7.16 10.06 -16.37
CA SER A 263 -8.10 11.14 -16.03
C SER A 263 -9.53 10.67 -15.71
N ASN A 264 -9.90 9.46 -16.10
CA ASN A 264 -11.18 8.82 -15.83
C ASN A 264 -11.12 7.80 -14.68
N ASN A 265 -10.06 7.78 -13.87
CA ASN A 265 -9.93 6.86 -12.74
C ASN A 265 -11.12 6.98 -11.77
N ASN A 266 -11.56 5.83 -11.26
CA ASN A 266 -12.74 5.72 -10.42
C ASN A 266 -12.51 4.69 -9.31
N PHE A 267 -12.28 5.17 -8.09
CA PHE A 267 -12.12 4.31 -6.91
C PHE A 267 -13.29 3.31 -6.73
N TYR A 268 -14.52 3.73 -7.03
CA TYR A 268 -15.70 2.86 -6.90
C TYR A 268 -15.77 1.78 -7.97
N GLU A 269 -15.09 1.94 -9.10
CA GLU A 269 -14.92 0.88 -10.09
C GLU A 269 -14.08 -0.26 -9.54
N ALA A 270 -12.95 0.07 -8.90
CA ALA A 270 -12.14 -0.92 -8.19
C ALA A 270 -12.96 -1.64 -7.11
N CYS A 271 -13.82 -0.92 -6.36
CA CYS A 271 -14.75 -1.56 -5.42
C CYS A 271 -15.72 -2.53 -6.11
N ARG A 272 -16.31 -2.16 -7.26
CA ARG A 272 -17.20 -3.04 -8.01
C ARG A 272 -16.50 -4.31 -8.48
N GLU A 273 -15.29 -4.17 -9.03
CA GLU A 273 -14.52 -5.30 -9.56
C GLU A 273 -13.98 -6.22 -8.46
N LYS A 274 -13.40 -5.67 -7.39
CA LYS A 274 -12.74 -6.48 -6.35
C LYS A 274 -13.68 -6.98 -5.27
N LEU A 275 -14.73 -6.23 -4.95
CA LEU A 275 -15.66 -6.56 -3.86
C LEU A 275 -16.99 -7.11 -4.39
N GLY A 276 -17.16 -7.19 -5.70
CA GLY A 276 -18.37 -7.71 -6.33
C GLY A 276 -19.60 -6.83 -6.12
N TRP A 277 -19.44 -5.52 -5.93
CA TRP A 277 -20.58 -4.61 -5.75
C TRP A 277 -21.45 -4.46 -6.99
N SER A 278 -20.97 -4.90 -8.15
CA SER A 278 -21.73 -4.98 -9.40
C SER A 278 -22.45 -6.32 -9.61
N LEU A 279 -22.33 -7.28 -8.69
CA LEU A 279 -23.00 -8.57 -8.81
C LEU A 279 -24.52 -8.39 -8.76
N ASP A 280 -25.23 -8.97 -9.74
CA ASP A 280 -26.68 -8.97 -9.76
C ASP A 280 -27.22 -9.78 -8.57
N ILE A 281 -27.74 -9.08 -7.57
CA ILE A 281 -28.34 -9.67 -6.36
C ILE A 281 -29.69 -10.36 -6.63
N THR A 282 -30.25 -10.21 -7.83
CA THR A 282 -31.52 -10.81 -8.24
C THR A 282 -31.37 -12.07 -9.09
N ALA A 283 -30.15 -12.39 -9.54
CA ALA A 283 -29.87 -13.62 -10.28
C ALA A 283 -30.16 -14.85 -9.40
N LYS A 284 -31.24 -15.57 -9.72
CA LYS A 284 -31.55 -16.86 -9.08
C LYS A 284 -30.35 -17.79 -9.24
N LYS A 285 -29.85 -18.35 -8.13
CA LYS A 285 -28.83 -19.41 -8.20
C LYS A 285 -29.33 -20.51 -9.14
N PRO A 286 -28.52 -20.99 -10.10
CA PRO A 286 -28.87 -22.19 -10.85
C PRO A 286 -29.13 -23.33 -9.84
N GLN A 287 -30.27 -24.00 -10.00
CA GLN A 287 -30.64 -25.18 -9.21
C GLN A 287 -29.68 -26.34 -9.47
#